data_AF-A0A8S2ABJ0-F1
#
_entry.id   AF-A0A8S2ABJ0-F1
#
_cell.length_a   1.000
_cell.length_b   1.000
_cell.length_c   1.000
_cell.angle_alpha   90.00
_cell.angle_beta   90.00
_cell.angle_gamma   90.00
#
_symmetry.space_group_name_H-M   'P 1'
#
loop_
_entity.id
_entity.type
_entity.pdbx_description
1 polymer ?
#
loop_
_entity_poly.entity_id
_entity_poly.type
_entity_poly.pdbx_seq_one_letter_code
_entity_poly.pdbx_strand_id
1 'polypeptide(L)'
;MSVEESSSTASSISSELASVICPSLAYSNTLFFSSGYNVQVFVEDNESEERLVNRFRREVMRTGVIQECKRRRYFENKQDEKKRRTRDAAKRNKKRRPQARFTQETREEAAAATKSKKKDEEEDNWEMPGGDVPS
;
A
#
# COMPACT_ATOMS: atom_id res chain seq x y z
N MET A 1 23.49 -34.50 49.45
CA MET A 1 24.37 -33.37 49.06
C MET A 1 23.67 -32.65 47.93
N SER A 2 22.95 -31.58 48.27
CA SER A 2 22.34 -30.65 47.34
C SER A 2 23.38 -29.64 46.89
N VAL A 3 23.41 -29.31 45.59
CA VAL A 3 23.64 -27.97 45.01
C VAL A 3 23.29 -28.13 43.51
N GLU A 4 22.10 -27.71 43.08
CA GLU A 4 21.66 -26.34 42.77
C GLU A 4 22.11 -25.87 41.38
N GLU A 5 21.07 -25.67 40.58
CA GLU A 5 20.88 -24.98 39.31
C GLU A 5 21.70 -23.68 39.14
N SER A 6 22.29 -23.49 37.96
CA SER A 6 22.80 -22.20 37.48
C SER A 6 23.10 -22.31 35.98
N SER A 7 22.81 -21.34 35.12
CA SER A 7 22.05 -20.11 35.22
C SER A 7 21.84 -19.69 33.76
N SER A 8 20.62 -19.27 33.47
CA SER A 8 20.24 -18.32 32.43
C SER A 8 21.33 -17.29 32.06
N THR A 9 22.12 -17.59 31.01
CA THR A 9 22.99 -16.58 30.35
C THR A 9 22.93 -16.70 28.83
N ALA A 10 21.73 -16.72 28.24
CA ALA A 10 21.58 -16.22 26.86
C ALA A 10 21.57 -14.68 26.90
N SER A 11 22.59 -14.11 27.53
CA SER A 11 22.76 -12.68 27.75
C SER A 11 23.15 -12.05 26.42
N SER A 12 22.16 -11.41 25.79
CA SER A 12 22.29 -10.34 24.79
C SER A 12 23.70 -10.24 24.17
N ILE A 13 24.00 -11.09 23.19
CA ILE A 13 25.14 -10.85 22.31
C ILE A 13 24.90 -9.49 21.66
N SER A 14 25.82 -8.55 21.85
CA SER A 14 25.77 -7.26 21.17
C SER A 14 25.58 -7.52 19.68
N SER A 15 24.67 -6.78 19.04
CA SER A 15 24.41 -6.89 17.60
C SER A 15 25.70 -6.80 16.77
N GLU A 16 26.73 -6.13 17.29
CA GLU A 16 28.06 -6.02 16.67
C GLU A 16 28.92 -7.30 16.82
N LEU A 17 28.83 -8.00 17.95
CA LEU A 17 29.50 -9.30 18.11
C LEU A 17 28.81 -10.39 17.27
N ALA A 18 27.48 -10.32 17.16
CA ALA A 18 26.69 -11.22 16.33
C ALA A 18 27.04 -11.08 14.84
N SER A 19 27.34 -9.86 14.36
CA SER A 19 27.73 -9.62 12.96
C SER A 19 29.13 -10.12 12.61
N VAL A 20 30.02 -10.29 13.60
CA VAL A 20 31.36 -10.87 13.42
C VAL A 20 31.32 -12.40 13.44
N ILE A 21 30.56 -12.99 14.38
CA ILE A 21 30.54 -14.45 14.58
C ILE A 21 29.65 -15.14 13.53
N CYS A 22 28.47 -14.58 13.24
CA CYS A 22 27.54 -15.11 12.24
C CYS A 22 26.99 -13.97 11.36
N PRO A 23 27.79 -13.46 10.41
CA PRO A 23 27.39 -12.38 9.52
C PRO A 23 26.10 -12.70 8.73
N SER A 24 25.96 -13.96 8.30
CA SER A 24 24.79 -14.42 7.56
C SER A 24 23.49 -14.29 8.35
N LEU A 25 23.54 -14.48 9.67
CA LEU A 25 22.39 -14.36 10.56
C LEU A 25 22.15 -12.89 10.96
N ALA A 26 23.20 -12.14 11.27
CA ALA A 26 23.10 -10.73 11.66
C ALA A 26 22.56 -9.83 10.53
N TYR A 27 22.91 -10.13 9.28
CA TYR A 27 22.39 -9.43 8.09
C TYR A 27 21.25 -10.19 7.41
N SER A 28 20.81 -11.30 7.98
CA SER A 28 19.62 -11.97 7.44
C SER A 28 18.44 -11.01 7.57
N ASN A 29 17.61 -10.97 6.54
CA ASN A 29 16.30 -10.36 6.63
C ASN A 29 15.41 -11.34 7.42
N THR A 30 15.73 -11.56 8.71
CA THR A 30 14.78 -12.10 9.67
C THR A 30 13.70 -11.04 9.73
N LEU A 31 12.71 -11.19 8.85
CA LEU A 31 11.49 -10.42 8.90
C LEU A 31 11.09 -10.41 10.36
N PHE A 32 11.21 -9.24 11.00
CA PHE A 32 10.86 -9.02 12.40
C PHE A 32 9.34 -9.16 12.50
N PHE A 33 8.87 -10.39 12.36
CA PHE A 33 7.53 -10.81 12.67
C PHE A 33 7.49 -10.85 14.19
N SER A 34 7.14 -9.72 14.80
CA SER A 34 6.72 -9.71 16.21
C SER A 34 5.56 -10.67 16.46
N SER A 35 4.88 -11.10 15.38
CA SER A 35 3.96 -12.23 15.35
C SER A 35 3.86 -12.73 13.90
N GLY A 36 3.74 -14.04 13.68
CA GLY A 36 3.76 -14.68 12.35
C GLY A 36 2.53 -14.42 11.46
N TYR A 37 1.77 -13.36 11.70
CA TYR A 37 0.52 -13.05 11.00
C TYR A 37 0.46 -11.59 10.53
N ASN A 38 -0.05 -11.38 9.31
CA ASN A 38 -0.33 -10.05 8.75
C ASN A 38 -1.76 -9.55 9.08
N VAL A 39 -2.65 -10.48 9.41
CA VAL A 39 -4.07 -10.27 9.72
C VAL A 39 -4.44 -11.24 10.84
N GLN A 40 -5.09 -10.75 11.89
CA GLN A 40 -5.54 -11.56 13.03
C GLN A 40 -6.92 -11.06 13.46
N VAL A 41 -7.92 -11.91 13.27
CA VAL A 41 -9.31 -11.65 13.70
C VAL A 41 -9.64 -12.61 14.83
N PHE A 42 -9.99 -12.07 15.99
CA PHE A 42 -10.55 -12.87 17.09
C PHE A 42 -12.05 -12.99 16.92
N VAL A 43 -12.54 -14.24 16.89
CA VAL A 43 -13.97 -14.55 16.86
C VAL A 43 -14.48 -14.57 18.30
N GLU A 44 -15.59 -13.89 18.54
CA GLU A 44 -16.29 -13.92 19.83
C GLU A 44 -17.62 -14.67 19.65
N ASP A 45 -18.08 -15.37 20.68
CA ASP A 45 -19.19 -16.34 20.61
C ASP A 45 -20.56 -15.74 20.23
N ASN A 46 -20.70 -14.41 20.25
CA ASN A 46 -21.94 -13.68 19.97
C ASN A 46 -22.03 -13.05 18.57
N GLU A 47 -21.22 -13.51 17.60
CA GLU A 47 -21.19 -12.93 16.26
C GLU A 47 -21.86 -13.77 15.18
N SER A 48 -22.66 -13.11 14.32
CA SER A 48 -23.13 -13.71 13.07
C SER A 48 -21.97 -13.87 12.09
N GLU A 49 -21.97 -14.99 11.35
CA GLU A 49 -20.91 -15.36 10.40
C GLU A 49 -20.58 -14.22 9.40
N GLU A 50 -21.60 -13.47 8.99
CA GLU A 50 -21.45 -12.32 8.10
C GLU A 50 -20.61 -11.18 8.70
N ARG A 51 -20.72 -10.94 10.01
CA ARG A 51 -19.93 -9.90 10.70
C ARG A 51 -18.46 -10.31 10.76
N LEU A 52 -18.18 -11.58 11.02
CA LEU A 52 -16.82 -12.12 11.01
C LEU A 52 -16.16 -11.93 9.63
N VAL A 53 -16.84 -12.36 8.56
CA VAL A 53 -16.33 -12.21 7.19
C VAL A 53 -16.09 -10.74 6.82
N ASN A 54 -16.99 -9.85 7.26
CA ASN A 54 -16.84 -8.42 7.02
C ASN A 54 -15.67 -7.80 7.79
N ARG A 55 -15.39 -8.24 9.03
CA ARG A 55 -14.20 -7.81 9.79
C ARG A 55 -12.92 -8.30 9.13
N PHE A 56 -12.87 -9.58 8.77
CA PHE A 56 -11.75 -10.16 8.04
C PHE A 56 -11.48 -9.43 6.72
N ARG A 57 -12.51 -9.20 5.90
CA ARG A 57 -12.38 -8.43 4.64
C ARG A 57 -11.82 -7.04 4.89
N ARG A 58 -12.32 -6.33 5.91
CA ARG A 58 -11.81 -5.01 6.27
C ARG A 58 -10.35 -5.04 6.70
N GLU A 59 -9.94 -6.01 7.49
CA GLU A 59 -8.53 -6.16 7.89
C GLU A 59 -7.63 -6.49 6.71
N VAL A 60 -8.03 -7.43 5.84
CA VAL A 60 -7.32 -7.75 4.60
C VAL A 60 -7.17 -6.53 3.69
N MET A 61 -8.22 -5.72 3.56
CA MET A 61 -8.19 -4.46 2.79
C MET A 61 -7.35 -3.38 3.47
N ARG A 62 -7.32 -3.33 4.81
CA ARG A 62 -6.55 -2.37 5.61
C ARG A 62 -5.06 -2.65 5.53
N THR A 63 -4.67 -3.91 5.71
CA THR A 63 -3.28 -4.36 5.55
C THR A 63 -2.85 -4.31 4.08
N GLY A 64 -3.79 -4.51 3.15
CA GLY A 64 -3.53 -4.37 1.71
C GLY A 64 -2.77 -5.55 1.09
N VAL A 65 -2.74 -6.70 1.77
CA VAL A 65 -1.95 -7.89 1.38
C VAL A 65 -2.23 -8.35 -0.06
N ILE A 66 -3.49 -8.30 -0.52
CA ILE A 66 -3.87 -8.69 -1.89
C ILE A 66 -3.28 -7.71 -2.92
N GLN A 67 -3.35 -6.41 -2.63
CA GLN A 67 -2.79 -5.37 -3.50
C GLN A 67 -1.26 -5.49 -3.56
N GLU A 68 -0.64 -5.82 -2.43
CA GLU A 68 0.80 -6.02 -2.34
C GLU A 68 1.28 -7.25 -3.13
N CYS A 69 0.61 -8.39 -2.99
CA CYS A 69 0.91 -9.58 -3.79
C CYS A 69 0.73 -9.30 -5.29
N LYS A 70 -0.35 -8.60 -5.68
CA LYS A 70 -0.59 -8.24 -7.08
C LYS A 70 0.50 -7.30 -7.63
N ARG A 71 1.00 -6.38 -6.82
CA ARG A 71 2.10 -5.47 -7.18
C ARG A 71 3.42 -6.21 -7.37
N ARG A 72 3.71 -7.17 -6.51
CA ARG A 72 4.95 -7.99 -6.57
C ARG A 72 4.86 -9.14 -7.58
N ARG A 73 3.72 -9.35 -8.25
CA ARG A 73 3.53 -10.40 -9.25
C ARG A 73 4.48 -10.26 -10.45
N TYR A 74 4.82 -9.02 -10.82
CA TYR A 74 5.73 -8.72 -11.92
C TYR A 74 6.80 -7.73 -11.45
N PHE A 75 7.95 -7.73 -12.12
CA PHE A 75 8.98 -6.73 -11.87
C PHE A 75 8.47 -5.35 -12.28
N GLU A 76 8.67 -4.37 -11.39
CA GLU A 76 8.26 -2.98 -11.60
C GLU A 76 9.50 -2.10 -11.69
N ASN A 77 9.57 -1.27 -12.74
CA ASN A 77 10.71 -0.38 -12.94
C ASN A 77 10.68 0.79 -11.93
N LYS A 78 11.83 1.40 -11.63
CA LYS A 78 11.96 2.54 -10.70
C LYS A 78 11.07 3.73 -11.08
N GLN A 79 10.80 3.92 -12.36
CA GLN A 79 9.90 4.98 -12.85
C GLN A 79 8.43 4.68 -12.51
N ASP A 80 8.00 3.44 -12.69
CA ASP A 80 6.63 3.01 -12.39
C ASP A 80 6.37 3.03 -10.88
N GLU A 81 7.38 2.67 -10.08
CA GLU A 81 7.30 2.78 -8.62
C GLU A 81 7.03 4.23 -8.18
N LYS A 82 7.74 5.20 -8.76
CA LYS A 82 7.53 6.63 -8.47
C LYS A 82 6.14 7.08 -8.91
N LYS A 83 5.71 6.74 -10.13
CA LYS A 83 4.36 7.04 -10.65
C LYS A 83 3.25 6.43 -9.79
N ARG A 84 3.46 5.23 -9.26
CA ARG A 84 2.53 4.56 -8.36
C ARG A 84 2.47 5.27 -7.00
N ARG A 85 3.62 5.54 -6.38
CA ARG A 85 3.69 6.18 -5.05
C ARG A 85 2.98 7.54 -5.05
N THR A 86 3.19 8.36 -6.10
CA THR A 86 2.52 9.65 -6.24
C THR A 86 1.01 9.48 -6.45
N ARG A 87 0.59 8.55 -7.32
CA ARG A 87 -0.83 8.25 -7.57
C ARG A 87 -1.55 7.76 -6.33
N ASP A 88 -0.97 6.83 -5.57
CA ASP A 88 -1.58 6.26 -4.36
C ASP A 88 -1.63 7.28 -3.22
N ALA A 89 -0.58 8.10 -3.08
CA ALA A 89 -0.58 9.21 -2.13
C ALA A 89 -1.66 10.25 -2.49
N ALA A 90 -1.77 10.63 -3.77
CA ALA A 90 -2.80 11.56 -4.24
C ALA A 90 -4.21 11.00 -4.04
N LYS A 91 -4.45 9.72 -4.36
CA LYS A 91 -5.74 9.05 -4.10
C LYS A 91 -6.09 9.04 -2.62
N ARG A 92 -5.13 8.74 -1.73
CA ARG A 92 -5.35 8.77 -0.28
C ARG A 92 -5.61 10.18 0.23
N ASN A 93 -4.89 11.18 -0.27
CA ASN A 93 -5.08 12.58 0.11
C ASN A 93 -6.43 13.13 -0.39
N LYS A 94 -6.86 12.77 -1.60
CA LYS A 94 -8.18 13.12 -2.15
C LYS A 94 -9.32 12.55 -1.31
N LYS A 95 -9.17 11.33 -0.77
CA LYS A 95 -10.15 10.73 0.16
C LYS A 95 -10.18 11.39 1.54
N ARG A 96 -9.07 12.01 1.96
CA ARG A 96 -8.96 12.72 3.25
C ARG A 96 -9.39 14.18 3.17
N ARG A 97 -9.36 14.77 1.98
CA ARG A 97 -9.85 16.14 1.80
C ARG A 97 -11.37 16.14 2.01
N PRO A 98 -11.94 17.01 2.86
CA PRO A 98 -13.37 17.15 2.95
C PRO A 98 -13.88 17.46 1.55
N GLN A 99 -14.76 16.61 1.02
CA GLN A 99 -15.53 17.00 -0.15
C GLN A 99 -16.38 18.17 0.30
N ALA A 100 -16.04 19.37 -0.18
CA ALA A 100 -16.96 20.50 -0.07
C ALA A 100 -18.29 19.97 -0.59
N ARG A 101 -19.31 19.91 0.28
CA ARG A 101 -20.66 19.57 -0.11
C ARG A 101 -21.04 20.64 -1.11
N PHE A 102 -20.97 20.29 -2.39
CA PHE A 102 -21.36 21.19 -3.45
C PHE A 102 -22.87 21.39 -3.30
N THR A 103 -23.26 22.56 -2.81
CA THR A 103 -24.65 23.02 -2.81
C THR A 103 -25.16 22.94 -4.24
N GLN A 104 -26.36 22.40 -4.42
CA GLN A 104 -26.89 22.01 -5.73
C GLN A 104 -27.01 23.16 -6.74
N GLU A 105 -26.98 24.41 -6.27
CA GLU A 105 -27.05 25.62 -7.11
C GLU A 105 -25.81 25.81 -7.99
N THR A 106 -24.61 25.46 -7.50
CA THR A 106 -23.37 25.58 -8.31
C THR A 106 -23.21 24.41 -9.28
N ARG A 107 -24.02 23.33 -9.15
CA ARG A 107 -23.93 22.11 -9.98
C ARG A 107 -24.28 22.36 -11.43
N GLU A 108 -25.22 23.26 -11.71
CA GLU A 108 -25.65 23.56 -13.07
C GLU A 108 -24.65 24.45 -13.79
N GLU A 109 -24.11 25.46 -13.09
CA GLU A 109 -23.11 26.39 -13.64
C GLU A 109 -21.73 25.73 -13.80
N ALA A 110 -21.31 24.89 -12.83
CA ALA A 110 -20.06 24.14 -12.92
C ALA A 110 -20.15 22.92 -13.85
N ALA A 111 -21.33 22.30 -14.01
CA ALA A 111 -21.52 21.27 -15.04
C ALA A 111 -21.45 21.86 -16.45
N ALA A 112 -21.97 23.07 -16.68
CA ALA A 112 -21.82 23.77 -17.96
C ALA A 112 -20.35 24.14 -18.25
N ALA A 113 -19.63 24.67 -17.26
CA ALA A 113 -18.22 25.03 -17.39
C ALA A 113 -17.26 23.83 -17.51
N THR A 114 -17.59 22.68 -16.91
CA THR A 114 -16.80 21.45 -17.07
C THR A 114 -17.13 20.70 -18.36
N LYS A 115 -18.33 20.85 -18.91
CA LYS A 115 -18.69 20.28 -20.22
C LYS A 115 -18.02 21.04 -21.37
N SER A 116 -17.89 22.36 -21.30
CA SER A 116 -17.11 23.14 -22.28
C SER A 116 -15.62 22.83 -22.20
N LYS A 117 -15.04 22.81 -20.99
CA LYS A 117 -13.61 22.49 -20.81
C LYS A 117 -13.24 21.05 -21.18
N LYS A 118 -14.15 20.09 -20.97
CA LYS A 118 -13.95 18.69 -21.37
C LYS A 118 -14.11 18.49 -22.89
N LYS A 119 -14.92 19.33 -23.56
CA LYS A 119 -15.07 19.28 -25.01
C LYS A 119 -13.82 19.79 -25.73
N ASP A 120 -13.17 20.84 -25.21
CA ASP A 120 -11.92 21.36 -25.76
C ASP A 120 -10.71 20.43 -25.52
N GLU A 121 -10.69 19.62 -24.46
CA GLU A 121 -9.59 18.68 -24.17
C GLU A 121 -9.71 17.32 -24.92
N GLU A 122 -10.87 16.99 -25.50
CA GLU A 122 -11.09 15.73 -26.24
C GLU A 122 -10.92 15.88 -27.78
N GLU A 123 -10.74 17.10 -28.30
CA GLU A 123 -10.77 17.38 -29.76
C GLU A 123 -9.38 17.51 -30.42
N ASP A 124 -8.27 17.45 -29.69
CA ASP A 124 -6.93 17.60 -30.31
C ASP A 124 -5.88 16.61 -29.76
N ASN A 125 -5.79 15.45 -30.40
CA ASN A 125 -4.56 14.63 -30.40
C ASN A 125 -4.53 13.63 -31.57
N TRP A 126 -4.85 14.09 -32.79
CA TRP A 126 -4.66 13.31 -34.03
C TRP A 126 -4.24 14.17 -35.24
N GLU A 127 -3.42 15.20 -35.06
CA GLU A 127 -2.66 15.75 -36.19
C GLU A 127 -1.47 14.85 -36.52
N MET A 128 -1.65 14.00 -37.53
CA MET A 128 -0.56 13.29 -38.19
C MET A 128 0.38 14.31 -38.85
N PRO A 129 1.69 14.32 -38.54
CA PRO A 129 2.62 15.25 -39.18
C PRO A 129 2.69 14.95 -40.68
N GLY A 130 2.29 15.94 -41.50
CA GLY A 130 2.50 15.95 -42.94
C GLY A 130 4.00 16.05 -43.22
N GLY A 131 4.63 14.91 -43.50
CA GLY A 131 6.00 14.84 -43.95
C GLY A 131 6.05 14.57 -45.45
N ASP A 132 6.20 15.63 -46.24
CA ASP A 132 6.79 15.55 -47.58
C ASP A 132 8.16 14.87 -47.42
N VAL A 133 8.31 13.69 -48.03
CA VAL A 133 9.59 12.98 -48.13
C VAL A 133 10.23 13.33 -49.47
N PRO A 134 11.37 14.07 -49.51
CA PRO A 134 12.04 14.37 -50.77
C PRO A 134 12.95 13.22 -51.21
N SER A 135 12.78 12.76 -52.45
CA SER A 135 13.84 12.57 -53.46
C SER A 135 13.21 12.26 -54.82
#